data_AF-A0A7V9U2S9-F1
#
_entry.id   AF-A0A7V9U2S9-F1
#
_cell.length_a   1.000
_cell.length_b   1.000
_cell.length_c   1.000
_cell.angle_alpha   90.00
_cell.angle_beta   90.00
_cell.angle_gamma   90.00
#
_symmetry.space_group_name_H-M   'P 1'
#
loop_
_entity.id
_entity.type
_entity.pdbx_description
1 polymer ?
#
loop_
_entity_poly.entity_id
_entity_poly.type
_entity_poly.pdbx_seq_one_letter_code
_entity_poly.pdbx_strand_id
1 'polypeptide(L)'
;MGHTPPDQTPLPGDQHDADAGSGGAGAPPESHESNKVYTELTREYVSDEIRVQWYASRCIHSAACIRSLPEVFDPRRRPWINLSTANADAIANAVLTCPTGALHFERPGGAAEPVPEVVRILAVRNGPYFVRGPVEITDMEGQVLRKDSRVALCRCGRSRHLPFCDNTHRATGFRTDSDDSGNQGSAGS
;
A
#
# COMPACT_ATOMS: atom_id res chain seq x y z
N MET A 1 72.96 -7.41 -3.32
CA MET A 1 72.16 -6.23 -2.97
C MET A 1 70.96 -6.73 -2.16
N GLY A 2 71.12 -6.87 -0.84
CA GLY A 2 70.05 -7.34 0.05
C GLY A 2 69.36 -6.14 0.67
N HIS A 3 68.05 -6.01 0.46
CA HIS A 3 67.22 -5.02 1.15
C HIS A 3 66.44 -5.71 2.25
N THR A 4 66.73 -5.32 3.49
CA THR A 4 65.99 -5.68 4.69
C THR A 4 64.68 -4.88 4.73
N PRO A 5 63.51 -5.50 5.00
CA PRO A 5 62.27 -4.77 5.21
C PRO A 5 62.23 -4.10 6.60
N PRO A 6 61.57 -2.94 6.75
CA PRO A 6 61.53 -2.23 8.02
C PRO A 6 60.57 -2.87 9.04
N ASP A 7 61.02 -2.74 10.27
CA ASP A 7 60.42 -3.09 11.56
C ASP A 7 59.05 -2.41 11.77
N GLN A 8 58.01 -3.20 12.03
CA GLN A 8 56.68 -2.70 12.40
C GLN A 8 56.45 -2.98 13.88
N THR A 9 56.73 -1.96 14.70
CA THR A 9 56.37 -1.93 16.12
C THR A 9 54.85 -1.84 16.27
N PRO A 10 54.20 -2.69 17.09
CA PRO A 10 52.76 -2.61 17.32
C PRO A 10 52.43 -1.46 18.30
N LEU A 11 51.36 -0.71 17.98
CA LEU A 11 50.81 0.30 18.88
C LEU A 11 50.01 -0.37 20.02
N PRO A 12 50.06 0.18 21.25
CA PRO A 12 49.40 -0.38 22.41
C PRO A 12 47.88 -0.19 22.32
N GLY A 13 47.15 -1.18 22.84
CA GLY A 13 45.72 -1.10 23.03
C GLY A 13 45.37 -0.22 24.22
N ASP A 14 44.35 0.59 24.05
CA ASP A 14 43.67 1.26 25.17
C ASP A 14 42.27 0.68 25.32
N GLN A 15 42.04 0.21 26.54
CA GLN A 15 40.80 -0.36 27.05
C GLN A 15 39.75 0.73 27.29
N HIS A 16 38.52 0.26 27.17
CA HIS A 16 37.24 0.79 27.65
C HIS A 16 37.26 2.01 28.58
N ASP A 17 36.38 2.96 28.26
CA ASP A 17 35.61 3.69 29.26
C ASP A 17 34.14 3.83 28.85
N ALA A 18 33.32 3.92 29.89
CA ALA A 18 31.90 3.68 29.98
C ALA A 18 30.98 4.72 29.30
N ASP A 19 29.90 4.17 28.73
CA ASP A 19 28.49 4.51 28.97
C ASP A 19 28.04 5.99 28.94
N ALA A 20 27.32 6.35 27.88
CA ALA A 20 26.37 7.45 27.88
C ALA A 20 25.13 7.02 27.08
N GLY A 21 24.09 6.62 27.82
CA GLY A 21 22.79 6.26 27.28
C GLY A 21 22.20 7.33 26.36
N SER A 22 21.71 6.91 25.20
CA SER A 22 20.72 7.63 24.41
C SER A 22 19.72 6.61 23.87
N GLY A 23 18.44 6.95 24.00
CA GLY A 23 17.32 6.03 23.92
C GLY A 23 17.30 5.23 22.62
N GLY A 24 17.10 3.92 22.78
CA GLY A 24 16.80 3.02 21.68
C GLY A 24 15.53 3.48 20.97
N ALA A 25 15.70 4.12 19.82
CA ALA A 25 14.72 3.97 18.75
C ALA A 25 14.68 2.48 18.45
N GLY A 26 13.64 1.79 18.92
CA GLY A 26 13.43 0.38 18.60
C GLY A 26 13.59 0.21 17.09
N ALA A 27 14.43 -0.74 16.69
CA ALA A 27 14.57 -1.09 15.29
C ALA A 27 13.17 -1.31 14.69
N PRO A 28 12.89 -0.80 13.47
CA PRO A 28 11.63 -1.09 12.82
C PRO A 28 11.45 -2.62 12.79
N PRO A 29 10.22 -3.12 13.01
CA PRO A 29 9.97 -4.56 12.97
C PRO A 29 10.53 -5.14 11.68
N GLU A 30 11.14 -6.32 11.77
CA GLU A 30 11.63 -7.05 10.60
C GLU A 30 10.54 -7.04 9.53
N SER A 31 10.90 -6.70 8.30
CA SER A 31 10.00 -6.37 7.18
C SER A 31 8.87 -7.39 6.99
N HIS A 32 9.10 -8.64 7.36
CA HIS A 32 8.15 -9.75 7.30
C HIS A 32 6.97 -9.61 8.27
N GLU A 33 7.16 -9.13 9.50
CA GLU A 33 6.06 -9.04 10.48
C GLU A 33 5.12 -7.87 10.16
N SER A 34 5.68 -6.77 9.65
CA SER A 34 4.89 -5.63 9.20
C SER A 34 3.93 -6.01 8.05
N ASN A 35 4.35 -6.88 7.12
CA ASN A 35 3.55 -7.30 5.98
C ASN A 35 2.39 -8.25 6.36
N LYS A 36 2.52 -9.02 7.45
CA LYS A 36 1.45 -9.90 7.93
C LYS A 36 0.18 -9.11 8.25
N VAL A 37 0.32 -7.98 8.94
CA VAL A 37 -0.79 -7.07 9.31
C VAL A 37 -1.49 -6.44 8.08
N TYR A 38 -0.79 -6.28 6.95
CA TYR A 38 -1.36 -5.70 5.72
C TYR A 38 -2.19 -6.68 4.88
N THR A 39 -2.18 -7.96 5.23
CA THR A 39 -2.87 -9.02 4.48
C THR A 39 -4.08 -9.59 5.22
N GLU A 40 -4.21 -9.36 6.53
CA GLU A 40 -5.26 -9.93 7.38
C GLU A 40 -6.65 -9.34 7.13
N LEU A 41 -7.65 -10.23 7.05
CA LEU A 41 -9.06 -9.89 6.95
C LEU A 41 -9.51 -9.19 8.23
N THR A 42 -9.97 -7.94 8.12
CA THR A 42 -10.42 -7.17 9.28
C THR A 42 -11.82 -7.56 9.72
N ARG A 43 -12.73 -7.71 8.75
CA ARG A 43 -14.11 -8.12 9.03
C ARG A 43 -14.76 -8.69 7.80
N GLU A 44 -15.72 -9.56 8.06
CA GLU A 44 -16.62 -10.09 7.06
C GLU A 44 -18.07 -9.73 7.39
N TYR A 45 -18.84 -9.48 6.33
CA TYR A 45 -20.26 -9.20 6.39
C TYR A 45 -20.96 -10.23 5.52
N VAL A 46 -21.98 -10.88 6.05
CA VAL A 46 -22.60 -12.05 5.41
C VAL A 46 -24.10 -11.84 5.31
N SER A 47 -24.65 -12.26 4.18
CA SER A 47 -26.07 -12.43 3.91
C SER A 47 -26.26 -13.76 3.16
N ASP A 48 -27.50 -14.12 2.84
CA ASP A 48 -27.79 -15.35 2.10
C ASP A 48 -27.25 -15.30 0.65
N GLU A 49 -27.13 -14.10 0.06
CA GLU A 49 -26.76 -13.94 -1.36
C GLU A 49 -25.29 -13.54 -1.58
N ILE A 50 -24.65 -12.91 -0.59
CA ILE A 50 -23.30 -12.35 -0.72
C ILE A 50 -22.56 -12.26 0.61
N ARG A 51 -21.26 -12.53 0.55
CA ARG A 51 -20.26 -12.34 1.60
C ARG A 51 -19.32 -11.23 1.16
N VAL A 52 -19.20 -10.16 1.95
CA VAL A 52 -18.28 -9.04 1.70
C VAL A 52 -17.14 -9.07 2.72
N GLN A 53 -15.92 -9.18 2.22
CA GLN A 53 -14.69 -9.17 2.98
C GLN A 53 -14.08 -7.77 2.99
N TRP A 54 -13.64 -7.31 4.15
CA TRP A 54 -13.01 -6.00 4.32
C TRP A 54 -11.64 -6.11 4.99
N TYR A 55 -10.64 -5.55 4.30
CA TYR A 55 -9.25 -5.45 4.75
C TYR A 55 -8.93 -3.97 5.02
N ALA A 56 -9.11 -3.52 6.27
CA ALA A 56 -8.99 -2.12 6.65
C ALA A 56 -7.60 -1.55 6.36
N SER A 57 -6.54 -2.33 6.60
CA SER A 57 -5.14 -1.96 6.35
C SER A 57 -4.83 -1.71 4.87
N ARG A 58 -5.65 -2.22 3.94
CA ARG A 58 -5.53 -1.98 2.48
C ARG A 58 -6.33 -0.76 2.01
N CYS A 59 -7.20 -0.19 2.85
CA CYS A 59 -8.08 0.89 2.46
C CYS A 59 -7.36 2.24 2.50
N ILE A 60 -7.19 2.87 1.35
CA ILE A 60 -6.66 4.24 1.26
C ILE A 60 -7.78 5.31 1.26
N HIS A 61 -9.00 4.95 1.66
CA HIS A 61 -10.14 5.86 1.70
C HIS A 61 -10.35 6.64 0.37
N SER A 62 -10.27 5.95 -0.77
CA SER A 62 -10.58 6.54 -2.08
C SER A 62 -12.05 7.03 -2.18
N ALA A 63 -12.89 6.56 -1.26
CA ALA A 63 -14.34 6.76 -1.20
C ALA A 63 -15.09 6.25 -2.45
N ALA A 64 -14.48 5.35 -3.24
CA ALA A 64 -15.13 4.75 -4.39
C ALA A 64 -16.39 3.95 -4.00
N CYS A 65 -16.32 3.10 -2.98
CA CYS A 65 -17.46 2.32 -2.50
C CYS A 65 -18.59 3.20 -1.96
N ILE A 66 -18.27 4.22 -1.16
CA ILE A 66 -19.25 5.15 -0.58
C ILE A 66 -19.95 5.96 -1.68
N ARG A 67 -19.21 6.42 -2.70
CA ARG A 67 -19.82 7.12 -3.84
C ARG A 67 -20.65 6.19 -4.72
N SER A 68 -20.28 4.91 -4.79
CA SER A 68 -20.96 3.93 -5.63
C SER A 68 -22.28 3.43 -5.03
N LEU A 69 -22.35 3.25 -3.71
CA LEU A 69 -23.52 2.66 -3.03
C LEU A 69 -23.60 3.09 -1.55
N PRO A 70 -23.91 4.38 -1.27
CA PRO A 70 -23.87 4.96 0.08
C PRO A 70 -24.88 4.37 1.07
N GLU A 71 -25.96 3.74 0.60
CA GLU A 71 -26.92 3.03 1.43
C GLU A 71 -26.30 1.79 2.09
N VAL A 72 -25.36 1.13 1.40
CA VAL A 72 -24.61 -0.04 1.89
C VAL A 72 -23.34 0.39 2.62
N PHE A 73 -22.55 1.31 2.07
CA PHE A 73 -21.25 1.73 2.63
C PHE A 73 -21.33 3.14 3.24
N ASP A 74 -21.45 3.23 4.57
CA ASP A 74 -21.49 4.52 5.30
C ASP A 74 -20.52 4.52 6.50
N PRO A 75 -19.40 5.26 6.46
CA PRO A 75 -18.41 5.30 7.53
C PRO A 75 -18.93 5.91 8.83
N ARG A 76 -20.12 6.55 8.82
CA ARG A 76 -20.77 7.11 10.01
C ARG A 76 -21.63 6.08 10.74
N ARG A 77 -22.00 4.97 10.08
CA ARG A 77 -22.84 3.91 10.66
C ARG A 77 -22.00 2.82 11.31
N ARG A 78 -22.62 2.07 12.23
CA ARG A 78 -22.04 0.88 12.86
C ARG A 78 -23.09 -0.24 12.85
N PRO A 79 -22.89 -1.34 12.10
CA PRO A 79 -21.79 -1.57 11.14
C PRO A 79 -21.79 -0.55 9.99
N TRP A 80 -20.61 -0.29 9.41
CA TRP A 80 -20.46 0.66 8.29
C TRP A 80 -20.79 0.04 6.92
N ILE A 81 -20.86 -1.29 6.85
CA ILE A 81 -21.36 -2.05 5.70
C ILE A 81 -22.71 -2.67 6.10
N ASN A 82 -23.77 -2.35 5.37
CA ASN A 82 -25.11 -2.89 5.59
C ASN A 82 -25.65 -3.60 4.33
N LEU A 83 -25.56 -4.92 4.31
CA LEU A 83 -25.93 -5.75 3.17
C LEU A 83 -27.44 -5.87 2.93
N SER A 84 -28.30 -5.49 3.88
CA SER A 84 -29.75 -5.61 3.71
C SER A 84 -30.40 -4.48 2.90
N THR A 85 -29.62 -3.48 2.51
CA THR A 85 -30.12 -2.25 1.87
C THR A 85 -30.07 -2.27 0.35
N ALA A 86 -29.43 -3.28 -0.25
CA ALA A 86 -29.33 -3.45 -1.69
C ALA A 86 -29.21 -4.94 -2.05
N ASN A 87 -29.48 -5.30 -3.30
CA ASN A 87 -29.29 -6.67 -3.78
C ASN A 87 -27.80 -7.02 -3.97
N ALA A 88 -27.49 -8.31 -4.05
CA ALA A 88 -26.11 -8.80 -4.19
C ALA A 88 -25.38 -8.27 -5.43
N ASP A 89 -26.07 -8.03 -6.55
CA ASP A 89 -25.44 -7.49 -7.78
C ASP A 89 -24.96 -6.05 -7.58
N ALA A 90 -25.79 -5.20 -6.98
CA ALA A 90 -25.43 -3.82 -6.65
C ALA A 90 -24.25 -3.77 -5.67
N ILE A 91 -24.29 -4.62 -4.64
CA ILE A 91 -23.20 -4.73 -3.65
C ILE A 91 -21.90 -5.19 -4.32
N ALA A 92 -21.96 -6.25 -5.14
CA ALA A 92 -20.79 -6.75 -5.88
C ALA A 92 -20.19 -5.67 -6.78
N ASN A 93 -21.02 -4.96 -7.56
CA ASN A 93 -20.57 -3.86 -8.41
C ASN A 93 -19.91 -2.72 -7.62
N ALA A 94 -20.45 -2.38 -6.46
CA ALA A 94 -19.87 -1.38 -5.58
C ALA A 94 -18.53 -1.85 -4.98
N VAL A 95 -18.42 -3.11 -4.58
CA VAL A 95 -17.15 -3.72 -4.13
C VAL A 95 -16.09 -3.64 -5.24
N LEU A 96 -16.46 -3.90 -6.50
CA LEU A 96 -15.55 -3.84 -7.65
C LEU A 96 -14.97 -2.44 -7.90
N THR A 97 -15.62 -1.37 -7.42
CA THR A 97 -15.08 -0.01 -7.50
C THR A 97 -13.90 0.26 -6.57
N CYS A 98 -13.69 -0.58 -5.54
CA CYS A 98 -12.55 -0.46 -4.65
C CYS A 98 -11.24 -0.64 -5.44
N PRO A 99 -10.36 0.37 -5.53
CA PRO A 99 -9.17 0.27 -6.37
C PRO A 99 -8.00 -0.46 -5.69
N THR A 100 -8.13 -0.83 -4.41
CA THR A 100 -6.98 -1.26 -3.59
C THR A 100 -7.04 -2.71 -3.09
N GLY A 101 -8.08 -3.46 -3.45
CA GLY A 101 -8.32 -4.79 -2.88
C GLY A 101 -8.70 -4.73 -1.38
N ALA A 102 -9.16 -3.57 -0.89
CA ALA A 102 -9.65 -3.48 0.48
C ALA A 102 -11.04 -4.10 0.66
N LEU A 103 -11.78 -4.28 -0.43
CA LEU A 103 -13.08 -4.93 -0.44
C LEU A 103 -13.07 -6.05 -1.49
N HIS A 104 -13.49 -7.23 -1.06
CA HIS A 104 -13.73 -8.39 -1.89
C HIS A 104 -15.10 -8.96 -1.61
N PHE A 105 -15.60 -9.80 -2.50
CA PHE A 105 -16.84 -10.52 -2.26
C PHE A 105 -16.81 -11.97 -2.75
N GLU A 106 -17.65 -12.79 -2.13
CA GLU A 106 -17.97 -14.14 -2.57
C GLU A 106 -19.50 -14.27 -2.65
N ARG A 107 -19.98 -15.05 -3.62
CA ARG A 107 -21.41 -15.31 -3.82
C ARG A 107 -21.68 -16.80 -3.80
N PRO A 108 -22.43 -17.32 -2.82
CA PRO A 108 -22.87 -18.71 -2.83
C PRO A 108 -23.68 -19.01 -4.10
N GLY A 109 -23.19 -19.91 -4.95
CA GLY A 109 -23.84 -20.26 -6.22
C GLY A 109 -23.89 -19.15 -7.29
N GLY A 110 -23.27 -18.00 -7.03
CA GLY A 110 -23.20 -16.87 -7.96
C GLY A 110 -21.88 -16.80 -8.71
N ALA A 111 -21.76 -15.81 -9.60
CA ALA A 111 -20.50 -15.52 -10.26
C ALA A 111 -19.42 -15.10 -9.24
N ALA A 112 -18.21 -15.63 -9.43
CA ALA A 112 -17.04 -15.22 -8.66
C ALA A 112 -16.68 -13.75 -8.95
N GLU A 113 -15.91 -13.13 -8.06
CA GLU A 113 -15.34 -11.81 -8.31
C GLU A 113 -14.49 -11.84 -9.58
N PRO A 114 -14.83 -11.03 -10.61
CA PRO A 114 -14.10 -11.06 -11.87
C PRO A 114 -12.68 -10.52 -11.72
N VAL A 115 -11.70 -11.30 -12.20
CA VAL A 115 -10.30 -10.87 -12.35
C VAL A 115 -10.09 -10.47 -13.81
N PRO A 116 -9.78 -9.19 -14.12
CA PRO A 116 -9.52 -8.78 -15.50
C PRO A 116 -8.30 -9.49 -16.09
N GLU A 117 -8.39 -9.99 -17.32
CA GLU A 117 -7.30 -10.72 -17.98
C GLU A 117 -6.09 -9.83 -18.29
N VAL A 118 -6.35 -8.54 -18.54
CA VAL A 118 -5.31 -7.55 -18.84
C VAL A 118 -4.93 -6.81 -17.57
N VAL A 119 -3.63 -6.82 -17.27
CA VAL A 119 -3.06 -5.97 -16.22
C VAL A 119 -3.07 -4.52 -16.69
N ARG A 120 -3.82 -3.67 -15.99
CA ARG A 120 -3.85 -2.23 -16.20
C ARG A 120 -3.25 -1.51 -15.00
N ILE A 121 -2.30 -0.63 -15.28
CA ILE A 121 -1.66 0.22 -14.28
C ILE A 121 -2.06 1.67 -14.56
N LEU A 122 -2.71 2.31 -13.59
CA LEU A 122 -3.07 3.73 -13.65
C LEU A 122 -2.17 4.52 -12.71
N ALA A 123 -1.34 5.41 -13.28
CA ALA A 123 -0.60 6.39 -12.52
C ALA A 123 -1.52 7.56 -12.13
N VAL A 124 -2.00 7.57 -10.87
CA VAL A 124 -2.89 8.62 -10.39
C VAL A 124 -2.08 9.89 -10.15
N ARG A 125 -2.49 11.02 -10.74
CA ARG A 125 -1.88 12.34 -10.50
C ARG A 125 -1.67 12.58 -9.00
N ASN A 126 -0.45 12.95 -8.61
CA ASN A 126 -0.07 13.20 -7.21
C ASN A 126 -0.37 12.02 -6.25
N GLY A 127 -0.54 10.81 -6.77
CA GLY A 127 -1.04 9.65 -6.04
C GLY A 127 -0.37 8.33 -6.44
N PRO A 128 -0.94 7.20 -5.99
CA PRO A 128 -0.36 5.87 -6.18
C PRO A 128 -0.44 5.39 -7.64
N TYR A 129 0.17 4.24 -7.90
CA TYR A 129 -0.24 3.40 -9.01
C TYR A 129 -1.42 2.52 -8.56
N PHE A 130 -2.54 2.56 -9.28
CA PHE A 130 -3.57 1.54 -9.15
C PHE A 130 -3.32 0.44 -10.18
N VAL A 131 -3.07 -0.77 -9.69
CA VAL A 131 -2.87 -1.97 -10.50
C VAL A 131 -4.16 -2.79 -10.45
N ARG A 132 -4.67 -3.20 -11.61
CA ARG A 132 -5.84 -4.08 -11.74
C ARG A 132 -5.56 -5.20 -12.73
N GLY A 133 -5.81 -6.45 -12.35
CA GLY A 133 -5.51 -7.67 -13.12
C GLY A 133 -5.02 -8.78 -12.19
N PRO A 134 -4.57 -9.94 -12.69
CA PRO A 134 -3.96 -10.97 -11.86
C PRO A 134 -2.58 -10.48 -11.37
N VAL A 135 -2.50 -10.03 -10.11
CA VAL A 135 -1.27 -9.44 -9.56
C VAL A 135 -0.69 -10.33 -8.47
N GLU A 136 0.61 -10.58 -8.58
CA GLU A 136 1.46 -11.13 -7.52
C GLU A 136 2.61 -10.16 -7.26
N ILE A 137 2.81 -9.77 -6.01
CA ILE A 137 3.87 -8.86 -5.57
C ILE A 137 4.82 -9.65 -4.69
N THR A 138 6.11 -9.64 -5.04
CA THR A 138 7.17 -10.33 -4.30
C THR A 138 8.24 -9.36 -3.83
N ASP A 139 9.01 -9.74 -2.82
CA ASP A 139 10.28 -9.10 -2.49
C ASP A 139 11.44 -9.69 -3.33
N MET A 140 12.66 -9.29 -3.02
CA MET A 140 13.87 -9.70 -3.76
C MET A 140 14.24 -11.16 -3.49
N GLU A 141 13.80 -11.70 -2.35
CA GLU A 141 13.99 -13.07 -1.90
C GLU A 141 12.91 -14.01 -2.48
N GLY A 142 11.97 -13.47 -3.25
CA GLY A 142 10.86 -14.21 -3.87
C GLY A 142 9.70 -14.49 -2.92
N GLN A 143 9.68 -13.89 -1.73
CA GLN A 143 8.54 -14.02 -0.82
C GLN A 143 7.35 -13.25 -1.36
N VAL A 144 6.20 -13.91 -1.42
CA VAL A 144 4.95 -13.31 -1.85
C VAL A 144 4.45 -12.35 -0.77
N LEU A 145 4.47 -11.06 -1.06
CA LEU A 145 3.92 -10.01 -0.22
C LEU A 145 2.40 -9.91 -0.38
N ARG A 146 1.88 -10.13 -1.60
CA ARG A 146 0.44 -10.11 -1.89
C ARG A 146 0.09 -10.77 -3.22
N LYS A 147 -1.02 -11.51 -3.24
CA LYS A 147 -1.75 -11.88 -4.47
C LYS A 147 -3.13 -11.24 -4.41
N ASP A 148 -3.52 -10.51 -5.45
CA ASP A 148 -4.79 -9.78 -5.49
C ASP A 148 -5.20 -9.46 -6.93
N SER A 149 -6.47 -9.09 -7.14
CA SER A 149 -6.96 -8.55 -8.40
C SER A 149 -6.72 -7.04 -8.50
N ARG A 150 -6.57 -6.35 -7.36
CA ARG A 150 -6.51 -4.88 -7.25
C ARG A 150 -5.55 -4.44 -6.15
N VAL A 151 -4.59 -3.57 -6.48
CA VAL A 151 -3.59 -3.08 -5.52
C VAL A 151 -3.28 -1.60 -5.73
N ALA A 152 -3.05 -0.86 -4.64
CA ALA A 152 -2.45 0.46 -4.68
C ALA A 152 -0.97 0.40 -4.29
N LEU A 153 -0.07 0.67 -5.24
CA LEU A 153 1.37 0.75 -5.01
C LEU A 153 1.81 2.18 -4.73
N CYS A 154 2.76 2.32 -3.82
CA CYS A 154 3.37 3.60 -3.50
C CYS A 154 4.14 4.13 -4.71
N ARG A 155 3.90 5.40 -5.03
CA ARG A 155 4.66 6.14 -6.05
C ARG A 155 5.52 7.27 -5.49
N CYS A 156 5.21 7.72 -4.27
CA CYS A 156 5.88 8.85 -3.62
C CYS A 156 7.16 8.50 -2.85
N GLY A 157 7.44 7.21 -2.65
CA GLY A 157 8.60 6.73 -1.90
C GLY A 157 8.53 6.90 -0.37
N ARG A 158 7.43 7.41 0.18
CA ARG A 158 7.32 7.76 1.62
C ARG A 158 6.29 6.95 2.41
N SER A 159 5.68 5.92 1.80
CA SER A 159 4.75 5.04 2.52
C SER A 159 5.45 4.37 3.70
N ARG A 160 4.74 4.20 4.81
CA ARG A 160 5.24 3.39 5.94
C ARG A 160 5.10 1.90 5.70
N HIS A 161 4.42 1.50 4.62
CA HIS A 161 4.11 0.11 4.28
C HIS A 161 4.52 -0.21 2.84
N LEU A 162 5.72 0.21 2.46
CA LEU A 162 6.27 -0.11 1.14
C LEU A 162 6.21 -1.63 0.88
N PRO A 163 5.85 -2.05 -0.35
CA PRO A 163 5.65 -1.24 -1.56
C PRO A 163 4.24 -0.63 -1.71
N PHE A 164 3.35 -0.80 -0.74
CA PHE A 164 1.94 -0.41 -0.82
C PHE A 164 1.72 1.07 -0.47
N CYS A 165 0.66 1.67 -1.02
CA CYS A 165 0.27 3.03 -0.68
C CYS A 165 -0.54 3.09 0.63
N ASP A 166 -0.20 4.01 1.52
CA ASP A 166 -0.86 4.26 2.81
C ASP A 166 -1.39 5.71 2.94
N ASN A 167 -1.59 6.41 1.81
CA ASN A 167 -1.90 7.84 1.71
C ASN A 167 -0.81 8.84 2.13
N THR A 168 0.40 8.42 2.53
CA THR A 168 1.45 9.36 2.95
C THR A 168 1.77 10.43 1.89
N HIS A 169 1.59 10.12 0.60
CA HIS A 169 1.72 11.07 -0.51
C HIS A 169 0.94 12.38 -0.32
N ARG A 170 -0.22 12.35 0.35
CA ARG A 170 -1.04 13.53 0.62
C ARG A 170 -0.38 14.45 1.65
N ALA A 171 0.12 13.86 2.74
CA ALA A 171 0.76 14.59 3.83
C ALA A 171 2.12 15.16 3.40
N THR A 172 2.83 14.46 2.51
CA THR A 172 4.17 14.86 2.06
C THR A 172 4.15 15.73 0.81
N GLY A 173 2.96 16.11 0.30
CA GLY A 173 2.83 16.99 -0.86
C GLY A 173 3.45 16.42 -2.14
N PHE A 174 3.31 15.11 -2.39
CA PHE A 174 3.85 14.50 -3.60
C PHE A 174 3.22 15.13 -4.85
N ARG A 175 4.05 15.65 -5.77
CA ARG A 175 3.62 16.26 -7.03
C ARG A 175 4.23 15.52 -8.20
N THR A 176 3.46 15.37 -9.27
CA THR A 176 3.90 14.67 -10.48
C THR A 176 3.92 15.54 -11.73
N ASP A 177 3.54 16.80 -11.56
CA ASP A 177 3.77 17.83 -12.56
C ASP A 177 5.16 18.40 -12.31
N SER A 178 6.01 18.39 -13.35
CA SER A 178 7.05 19.40 -13.45
C SER A 178 6.34 20.70 -13.82
N ASP A 179 6.40 21.72 -12.97
CA ASP A 179 6.09 23.07 -13.40
C ASP A 179 7.14 23.45 -14.46
N ASP A 180 6.87 23.11 -15.73
CA ASP A 180 7.57 23.65 -16.90
C ASP A 180 7.02 25.06 -17.20
N SER A 181 6.99 25.91 -16.18
CA SER A 181 6.92 27.36 -16.35
C SER A 181 8.34 27.92 -16.30
N GLY A 182 9.24 27.29 -17.06
CA GLY A 182 10.50 27.88 -17.45
C GLY A 182 10.26 28.94 -18.53
N ASN A 183 10.45 30.20 -18.17
CA ASN A 183 11.10 31.20 -19.01
C ASN A 183 10.76 31.18 -20.52
N GLN A 184 9.67 31.85 -20.90
CA GLN A 184 9.47 32.32 -22.28
C GLN A 184 9.40 33.86 -22.26
N GLY A 185 10.51 34.51 -22.61
CA GLY A 185 10.46 35.77 -23.35
C GLY A 185 10.77 37.07 -22.61
N SER A 186 12.03 37.29 -22.22
CA SER A 186 12.63 38.61 -22.40
C SER A 186 12.98 38.79 -23.88
N ALA A 187 12.09 39.40 -24.67
CA ALA A 187 12.41 40.05 -25.94
C ALA A 187 11.19 40.81 -26.45
N GLY A 188 11.29 42.15 -26.57
CA GLY A 188 10.34 42.90 -27.39
C GLY A 188 10.11 44.34 -26.96
N SER A 189 11.10 45.20 -27.23
CA SER A 189 11.04 46.63 -27.56
C SER A 189 10.49 47.64 -26.55
#